data_AF-A0A9D5KCI9-F1
#
_entry.id   AF-A0A9D5KCI9-F1
#
_cell.length_a   1.000
_cell.length_b   1.000
_cell.length_c   1.000
_cell.angle_alpha   90.00
_cell.angle_beta   90.00
_cell.angle_gamma   90.00
#
_symmetry.space_group_name_H-M   'P 1'
#
loop_
_entity.id
_entity.type
_entity.pdbx_description
1 polymer ?
#
loop_
_entity_poly.entity_id
_entity_poly.type
_entity_poly.pdbx_seq_one_letter_code
_entity_poly.pdbx_strand_id
1 'polypeptide(L)'
;MSKTVLAAALVCAFLTGPAFAASIPLSGEQDGLYERGNYVVTGDVEVKAGRAMRISPGSFLRFRPGTGMVVRGTLECAGDPVLPVVFTSTADTGAGARNKALPFDWAGIEIRDSGALRCEHARISFSTFGIRADSSSLVELHNVIFLRNGSADLQIGPSVVVVEEGAACDYSSRTEGYAGSGTARRRGGRRGRERGPRLKARVGLGVTCGLVAALGAGLAIYEHMRAGEYEEKYETGMGSNVAEYKRLYRQSIAGRNISIAAAAAGAVGLSVIIILR
;
A
#
# COMPACT_ATOMS: atom_id res chain seq x y z
N MET A 1 -48.63 30.80 53.13
CA MET A 1 -49.50 30.01 52.23
C MET A 1 -48.94 30.08 50.81
N SER A 2 -48.73 28.92 50.16
CA SER A 2 -48.63 28.66 48.70
C SER A 2 -47.56 29.41 47.88
N LYS A 3 -46.41 28.80 47.57
CA LYS A 3 -46.10 28.02 46.34
C LYS A 3 -46.20 28.81 45.01
N THR A 4 -45.06 29.14 44.40
CA THR A 4 -44.80 28.96 42.96
C THR A 4 -43.29 28.96 42.68
N VAL A 5 -42.85 27.86 42.07
CA VAL A 5 -41.51 27.58 41.54
C VAL A 5 -41.42 28.18 40.14
N LEU A 6 -40.30 28.80 39.77
CA LEU A 6 -39.74 28.67 38.42
C LEU A 6 -38.31 29.24 38.36
N ALA A 7 -37.36 28.32 38.38
CA ALA A 7 -35.98 28.52 37.99
C ALA A 7 -35.91 28.68 36.46
N ALA A 8 -35.39 29.81 35.97
CA ALA A 8 -34.98 29.95 34.58
C ALA A 8 -33.51 29.53 34.47
N ALA A 9 -33.30 28.26 34.13
CA ALA A 9 -31.99 27.72 33.81
C ALA A 9 -31.49 28.36 32.51
N LEU A 10 -30.36 29.07 32.61
CA LEU A 10 -29.61 29.62 31.48
C LEU A 10 -28.84 28.45 30.84
N VAL A 11 -29.54 27.67 30.02
CA VAL A 11 -28.92 26.64 29.16
C VAL A 11 -28.65 27.29 27.81
N CYS A 12 -27.53 28.02 27.71
CA CYS A 12 -26.92 28.23 26.41
C CYS A 12 -26.15 26.95 26.08
N ALA A 13 -26.86 26.03 25.43
CA ALA A 13 -26.30 24.79 24.93
C ALA A 13 -25.13 25.09 23.99
N PHE A 14 -24.00 24.43 24.26
CA PHE A 14 -22.91 24.24 23.30
C PHE A 14 -23.49 23.64 22.02
N LEU A 15 -23.72 24.46 21.00
CA LEU A 15 -23.82 24.00 19.61
C LEU A 15 -22.42 23.91 19.00
N THR A 16 -21.52 23.20 19.67
CA THR A 16 -20.39 22.59 18.97
C THR A 16 -20.90 21.24 18.49
N GLY A 17 -21.49 21.22 17.30
CA GLY A 17 -21.51 19.98 16.52
C GLY A 17 -20.06 19.46 16.43
N PRO A 18 -19.84 18.14 16.27
CA PRO A 18 -18.48 17.65 16.13
C PRO A 18 -17.85 18.43 14.99
N ALA A 19 -16.83 19.23 15.31
CA ALA A 19 -15.96 19.77 14.29
C ALA A 19 -15.45 18.54 13.55
N PHE A 20 -15.91 18.34 12.31
CA PHE A 20 -15.20 17.47 11.40
C PHE A 20 -13.80 18.07 11.37
N ALA A 21 -12.85 17.43 12.08
CA ALA A 21 -11.47 17.85 12.04
C ALA A 21 -11.11 17.90 10.56
N ALA A 22 -10.89 19.12 10.05
CA ALA A 22 -10.61 19.33 8.65
C ALA A 22 -9.43 18.43 8.28
N SER A 23 -9.54 17.70 7.18
CA SER A 23 -8.46 16.82 6.76
C SER A 23 -7.22 17.64 6.46
N ILE A 24 -6.08 17.23 7.01
CA ILE A 24 -4.80 17.93 6.84
C ILE A 24 -4.15 17.39 5.54
N PRO A 25 -3.97 18.22 4.49
CA PRO A 25 -3.38 17.75 3.25
C PRO A 25 -1.88 17.46 3.42
N LEU A 26 -1.40 16.37 2.82
CA LEU A 26 0.02 15.97 2.77
C LEU A 26 0.47 15.72 1.34
N SER A 27 1.66 16.19 0.99
CA SER A 27 2.33 15.91 -0.29
C SER A 27 3.77 16.42 -0.25
N GLY A 28 4.65 15.84 -1.06
CA GLY A 28 6.05 16.23 -1.15
C GLY A 28 6.85 15.76 0.06
N GLU A 29 7.92 16.49 0.37
CA GLU A 29 8.85 16.14 1.43
C GLU A 29 8.22 16.32 2.82
N GLN A 30 8.34 15.32 3.67
CA GLN A 30 7.78 15.29 5.02
C GLN A 30 8.86 14.93 6.07
N ASP A 31 8.79 15.59 7.22
CA ASP A 31 9.61 15.31 8.41
C ASP A 31 8.92 15.81 9.69
N GLY A 32 9.39 15.33 10.84
CA GLY A 32 8.89 15.73 12.16
C GLY A 32 7.77 14.84 12.70
N LEU A 33 7.05 15.38 13.70
CA LEU A 33 5.98 14.70 14.42
C LEU A 33 4.61 15.08 13.84
N TYR A 34 3.79 14.07 13.57
CA TYR A 34 2.43 14.19 13.07
C TYR A 34 1.48 13.75 14.17
N GLU A 35 0.87 14.75 14.80
CA GLU A 35 -0.11 14.53 15.86
C GLU A 35 -1.33 13.74 15.38
N ARG A 36 -2.10 13.18 16.33
CA ARG A 36 -3.29 12.41 15.99
C ARG A 36 -4.23 13.22 15.09
N GLY A 37 -4.48 12.72 13.89
CA GLY A 37 -5.28 13.46 12.92
C GLY A 37 -5.74 12.63 11.72
N ASN A 38 -6.59 13.26 10.90
CA ASN A 38 -6.98 12.76 9.59
C ASN A 38 -6.18 13.50 8.54
N TYR A 39 -5.19 12.83 7.97
CA TYR A 39 -4.35 13.33 6.90
C TYR A 39 -4.86 12.84 5.56
N VAL A 40 -4.89 13.71 4.56
CA VAL A 40 -5.24 13.35 3.18
C VAL A 40 -4.00 13.56 2.31
N VAL A 41 -3.46 12.46 1.81
CA VAL A 41 -2.30 12.48 0.92
C VAL A 41 -2.79 12.85 -0.48
N THR A 42 -2.48 14.08 -0.89
CA THR A 42 -2.96 14.68 -2.14
C THR A 42 -1.97 14.56 -3.29
N GLY A 43 -0.74 14.15 -3.00
CA GLY A 43 0.35 13.84 -3.93
C GLY A 43 1.36 12.96 -3.23
N ASP A 44 2.35 12.43 -3.95
CA ASP A 44 3.35 11.54 -3.36
C ASP A 44 4.06 12.16 -2.16
N VAL A 45 4.25 11.38 -1.11
CA VAL A 45 4.96 11.78 0.10
C VAL A 45 6.36 11.19 0.09
N GLU A 46 7.37 12.00 0.42
CA GLU A 46 8.74 11.54 0.55
C GLU A 46 9.32 11.87 1.93
N VAL A 47 9.85 10.87 2.62
CA VAL A 47 10.73 11.08 3.79
C VAL A 47 12.17 10.94 3.33
N LYS A 48 12.88 12.06 3.21
CA LYS A 48 14.25 12.08 2.69
C LYS A 48 15.26 11.42 3.62
N ALA A 49 16.39 10.99 3.05
CA ALA A 49 17.53 10.47 3.80
C ALA A 49 17.96 11.44 4.91
N GLY A 50 18.24 10.90 6.10
CA GLY A 50 18.59 11.70 7.29
C GLY A 50 17.41 12.42 7.96
N ARG A 51 16.18 12.27 7.46
CA ARG A 51 14.96 12.78 8.11
C ARG A 51 14.14 11.65 8.72
N ALA A 52 13.27 12.03 9.65
CA ALA A 52 12.34 11.12 10.30
C ALA A 52 10.94 11.73 10.31
N MET A 53 9.95 10.93 9.92
CA MET A 53 8.53 11.22 10.03
C MET A 53 7.94 10.29 11.10
N ARG A 54 7.32 10.86 12.13
CA ARG A 54 6.72 10.12 13.25
C ARG A 54 5.23 10.35 13.29
N ILE A 55 4.45 9.29 13.28
CA ILE A 55 2.98 9.35 13.24
C ILE A 55 2.42 8.89 14.57
N SER A 56 1.69 9.78 15.25
CA SER A 56 1.08 9.52 16.55
C SER A 56 -0.09 8.51 16.47
N PRO A 57 -0.41 7.80 17.57
CA PRO A 57 -1.48 6.81 17.63
C PRO A 57 -2.84 7.36 17.17
N GLY A 58 -3.63 6.50 16.52
CA GLY A 58 -4.99 6.83 16.06
C GLY A 58 -5.04 7.79 14.87
N SER A 59 -3.93 7.99 14.18
CA SER A 59 -3.86 8.78 12.95
C SER A 59 -4.35 8.00 11.74
N PHE A 60 -5.02 8.69 10.83
CA PHE A 60 -5.43 8.16 9.53
C PHE A 60 -4.69 8.91 8.42
N LEU A 61 -3.97 8.18 7.59
CA LEU A 61 -3.38 8.68 6.35
C LEU A 61 -4.20 8.12 5.19
N ARG A 62 -4.98 8.99 4.54
CA ARG A 62 -5.88 8.64 3.44
C ARG A 62 -5.29 9.09 2.11
N PHE A 63 -4.94 8.13 1.27
CA PHE A 63 -4.27 8.35 -0.01
C PHE A 63 -5.27 8.56 -1.13
N ARG A 64 -5.07 9.61 -1.93
CA ARG A 64 -5.81 9.79 -3.19
C ARG A 64 -5.38 8.75 -4.23
N PRO A 65 -6.24 8.44 -5.20
CA PRO A 65 -5.87 7.57 -6.30
C PRO A 65 -4.56 7.97 -6.96
N GLY A 66 -3.66 7.00 -7.17
CA GLY A 66 -2.37 7.23 -7.84
C GLY A 66 -1.28 7.90 -6.99
N THR A 67 -1.51 8.08 -5.68
CA THR A 67 -0.47 8.58 -4.75
C THR A 67 0.24 7.45 -4.01
N GLY A 68 1.43 7.71 -3.48
CA GLY A 68 2.20 6.78 -2.67
C GLY A 68 3.08 7.45 -1.62
N MET A 69 3.90 6.64 -0.96
CA MET A 69 4.89 7.12 -0.01
C MET A 69 6.25 6.46 -0.29
N VAL A 70 7.29 7.28 -0.36
CA VAL A 70 8.68 6.85 -0.49
C VAL A 70 9.46 7.24 0.77
N VAL A 71 10.17 6.29 1.37
CA VAL A 71 10.94 6.49 2.59
C VAL A 71 12.40 6.16 2.30
N ARG A 72 13.23 7.21 2.23
CA ARG A 72 14.71 7.11 2.21
C ARG A 72 15.32 7.45 3.57
N GLY A 73 14.54 8.10 4.43
CA GLY A 73 14.86 8.38 5.83
C GLY A 73 14.25 7.33 6.76
N THR A 74 13.58 7.79 7.82
CA THR A 74 12.91 6.94 8.81
C THR A 74 11.42 7.26 8.89
N LEU A 75 10.56 6.25 8.79
CA LEU A 75 9.13 6.36 9.10
C LEU A 75 8.83 5.55 10.36
N GLU A 76 8.27 6.22 11.37
CA GLU A 76 7.87 5.60 12.63
C GLU A 76 6.34 5.71 12.81
N CYS A 77 5.65 4.58 12.88
CA CYS A 77 4.24 4.50 13.27
C CYS A 77 4.15 4.05 14.73
N ALA A 78 3.70 4.93 15.62
CA ALA A 78 3.54 4.62 17.03
C ALA A 78 2.08 4.32 17.36
N GLY A 79 1.47 3.33 16.70
CA GLY A 79 0.11 2.90 17.01
C GLY A 79 0.03 2.10 18.31
N ASP A 80 -1.17 1.97 18.86
CA ASP A 80 -1.46 1.07 19.99
C ASP A 80 -2.67 0.18 19.68
N PRO A 81 -2.95 -0.87 20.50
CA PRO A 81 -4.06 -1.81 20.23
C PRO A 81 -5.45 -1.16 20.12
N VAL A 82 -5.65 0.00 20.75
CA VAL A 82 -6.92 0.75 20.77
C VAL A 82 -6.95 1.79 19.66
N LEU A 83 -5.81 2.43 19.39
CA LEU A 83 -5.64 3.52 18.44
C LEU A 83 -4.53 3.17 17.43
N PRO A 84 -4.82 2.27 16.48
CA PRO A 84 -3.84 1.94 15.45
C PRO A 84 -3.59 3.12 14.50
N VAL A 85 -2.40 3.14 13.89
CA VAL A 85 -2.13 4.05 12.75
C VAL A 85 -2.68 3.41 11.47
N VAL A 86 -3.50 4.13 10.71
CA VAL A 86 -4.20 3.58 9.54
C VAL A 86 -3.74 4.26 8.25
N PHE A 87 -3.17 3.48 7.34
CA PHE A 87 -2.87 3.86 5.95
C PHE A 87 -3.93 3.24 5.03
N THR A 88 -4.68 4.07 4.33
CA THR A 88 -5.84 3.61 3.55
C THR A 88 -6.16 4.53 2.36
N SER A 89 -7.09 4.12 1.53
CA SER A 89 -7.62 4.93 0.43
C SER A 89 -8.52 6.05 0.93
N THR A 90 -8.55 7.19 0.24
CA THR A 90 -9.59 8.23 0.44
C THR A 90 -11.00 7.73 0.14
N ALA A 91 -11.15 6.66 -0.64
CA ALA A 91 -12.43 6.00 -0.88
C ALA A 91 -12.85 5.07 0.28
N ASP A 92 -11.99 4.90 1.30
CA ASP A 92 -12.29 4.07 2.47
C ASP A 92 -13.22 4.80 3.43
N THR A 93 -14.51 4.52 3.26
CA THR A 93 -15.58 5.11 4.07
C THR A 93 -15.85 4.34 5.36
N GLY A 94 -15.19 3.20 5.58
CA GLY A 94 -15.51 2.29 6.69
C GLY A 94 -16.91 1.65 6.60
N ALA A 95 -17.67 1.89 5.52
CA ALA A 95 -19.08 1.52 5.40
C ALA A 95 -19.32 0.03 5.01
N GLY A 96 -18.42 -0.87 5.43
CA GLY A 96 -18.54 -2.31 5.18
C GLY A 96 -18.77 -2.65 3.71
N ALA A 97 -19.90 -3.29 3.40
CA ALA A 97 -20.28 -3.67 2.03
C ALA A 97 -20.50 -2.50 1.06
N ARG A 98 -20.65 -1.26 1.57
CA ARG A 98 -20.77 -0.04 0.77
C ARG A 98 -19.44 0.71 0.64
N ASN A 99 -18.36 0.14 1.18
CA ASN A 99 -17.04 0.75 1.05
C ASN A 99 -16.67 0.86 -0.43
N LYS A 100 -16.17 2.04 -0.83
CA LYS A 100 -15.78 2.33 -2.20
C LYS A 100 -14.29 2.05 -2.44
N ALA A 101 -13.50 1.90 -1.38
CA ALA A 101 -12.08 1.57 -1.51
C ALA A 101 -11.88 0.17 -2.09
N LEU A 102 -10.90 0.07 -2.97
CA LEU A 102 -10.55 -1.16 -3.68
C LEU A 102 -9.05 -1.38 -3.59
N PRO A 103 -8.57 -2.64 -3.71
CA PRO A 103 -7.16 -2.88 -3.94
C PRO A 103 -6.67 -2.03 -5.12
N PHE A 104 -5.39 -1.65 -5.11
CA PHE A 104 -4.76 -0.79 -6.12
C PHE A 104 -5.18 0.69 -6.11
N ASP A 105 -5.89 1.18 -5.09
CA ASP A 105 -6.29 2.59 -5.04
C ASP A 105 -5.08 3.52 -4.88
N TRP A 106 -4.10 3.14 -4.07
CA TRP A 106 -2.86 3.90 -3.89
C TRP A 106 -1.64 2.99 -4.04
N ALA A 107 -0.45 3.54 -4.19
CA ALA A 107 0.73 2.74 -4.53
C ALA A 107 1.11 1.78 -3.38
N GLY A 108 1.27 2.30 -2.18
CA GLY A 108 1.88 1.59 -1.06
C GLY A 108 2.96 2.42 -0.39
N ILE A 109 3.67 1.80 0.55
CA ILE A 109 4.83 2.38 1.22
C ILE A 109 6.09 1.73 0.64
N GLU A 110 6.95 2.52 0.01
CA GLU A 110 8.21 2.06 -0.56
C GLU A 110 9.41 2.54 0.27
N ILE A 111 10.22 1.61 0.79
CA ILE A 111 11.43 1.91 1.56
C ILE A 111 12.65 1.66 0.67
N ARG A 112 13.46 2.70 0.46
CA ARG A 112 14.59 2.66 -0.48
C ARG A 112 15.85 3.23 0.15
N ASP A 113 16.99 2.98 -0.50
CA ASP A 113 18.28 3.59 -0.16
C ASP A 113 18.70 3.41 1.31
N SER A 114 18.40 2.25 1.89
CA SER A 114 18.64 1.95 3.32
C SER A 114 17.78 2.76 4.29
N GLY A 115 16.62 3.22 3.84
CA GLY A 115 15.58 3.79 4.69
C GLY A 115 15.10 2.79 5.75
N ALA A 116 14.43 3.32 6.76
CA ALA A 116 13.92 2.54 7.88
C ALA A 116 12.41 2.72 8.05
N LEU A 117 11.72 1.63 8.29
CA LEU A 117 10.32 1.58 8.68
C LEU A 117 10.21 0.88 10.03
N ARG A 118 9.58 1.54 11.00
CA ARG A 118 9.22 0.95 12.29
C ARG A 118 7.75 1.22 12.52
N CYS A 119 6.90 0.19 12.54
CA CYS A 119 5.48 0.39 12.78
C CYS A 119 4.95 -0.58 13.82
N GLU A 120 4.32 -0.02 14.85
CA GLU A 120 3.60 -0.72 15.89
C GLU A 120 2.10 -0.49 15.69
N HIS A 121 1.30 -1.56 15.80
CA HIS A 121 -0.17 -1.53 15.70
C HIS A 121 -0.65 -0.65 14.55
N ALA A 122 -0.29 -1.01 13.33
CA ALA A 122 -0.67 -0.29 12.13
C ALA A 122 -1.59 -1.13 11.25
N ARG A 123 -2.34 -0.46 10.39
CA ARG A 123 -3.16 -1.09 9.35
C ARG A 123 -2.84 -0.48 8.01
N ILE A 124 -2.54 -1.33 7.03
CA ILE A 124 -2.24 -0.93 5.66
C ILE A 124 -3.22 -1.62 4.73
N SER A 125 -4.06 -0.84 4.05
CA SER A 125 -5.14 -1.41 3.24
C SER A 125 -5.39 -0.68 1.93
N PHE A 126 -5.95 -1.41 0.96
CA PHE A 126 -6.39 -0.91 -0.34
C PHE A 126 -5.27 -0.35 -1.23
N SER A 127 -4.02 -0.74 -0.97
CA SER A 127 -2.89 -0.33 -1.80
C SER A 127 -2.64 -1.29 -2.97
N THR A 128 -1.75 -0.91 -3.87
CA THR A 128 -1.19 -1.80 -4.90
C THR A 128 -0.22 -2.78 -4.26
N PHE A 129 0.64 -2.32 -3.35
CA PHE A 129 1.44 -3.16 -2.47
C PHE A 129 1.39 -2.58 -1.05
N GLY A 130 1.41 -3.40 0.00
CA GLY A 130 1.39 -2.89 1.37
C GLY A 130 2.68 -2.12 1.68
N ILE A 131 3.77 -2.88 1.84
CA ILE A 131 5.14 -2.38 2.02
C ILE A 131 6.05 -3.08 1.02
N ARG A 132 6.85 -2.29 0.30
CA ARG A 132 7.98 -2.78 -0.49
C ARG A 132 9.26 -2.13 0.03
N ALA A 133 10.29 -2.91 0.29
CA ALA A 133 11.56 -2.40 0.76
C ALA A 133 12.72 -2.98 -0.05
N ASP A 134 13.75 -2.19 -0.33
CA ASP A 134 15.01 -2.72 -0.87
C ASP A 134 15.73 -3.60 0.16
N SER A 135 16.59 -4.54 -0.28
CA SER A 135 17.29 -5.47 0.63
C SER A 135 18.20 -4.79 1.67
N SER A 136 18.58 -3.53 1.47
CA SER A 136 19.37 -2.75 2.42
C SER A 136 18.54 -1.96 3.42
N SER A 137 17.22 -1.93 3.24
CA SER A 137 16.31 -1.16 4.09
C SER A 137 15.97 -1.93 5.36
N LEU A 138 15.78 -1.20 6.46
CA LEU A 138 15.36 -1.75 7.74
C LEU A 138 13.83 -1.74 7.82
N VAL A 139 13.23 -2.89 8.10
CA VAL A 139 11.78 -3.01 8.30
C VAL A 139 11.51 -3.76 9.59
N GLU A 140 10.84 -3.09 10.52
CA GLU A 140 10.35 -3.63 11.78
C GLU A 140 8.86 -3.39 11.90
N LEU A 141 8.10 -4.47 11.95
CA LEU A 141 6.65 -4.47 12.08
C LEU A 141 6.29 -5.24 13.35
N HIS A 142 5.48 -4.62 14.18
CA HIS A 142 4.87 -5.27 15.33
C HIS A 142 3.36 -5.07 15.26
N ASN A 143 2.62 -6.17 15.19
CA ASN A 143 1.17 -6.16 15.12
C ASN A 143 0.58 -5.34 13.94
N VAL A 144 1.16 -5.48 12.75
CA VAL A 144 0.70 -4.76 11.55
C VAL A 144 -0.28 -5.61 10.76
N ILE A 145 -1.45 -5.05 10.43
CA ILE A 145 -2.49 -5.74 9.68
C ILE A 145 -2.51 -5.25 8.24
N PHE A 146 -2.40 -6.18 7.30
CA PHE A 146 -2.59 -5.92 5.88
C PHE A 146 -3.98 -6.39 5.45
N LEU A 147 -4.69 -5.58 4.66
CA LEU A 147 -6.04 -5.96 4.21
C LEU A 147 -6.36 -5.40 2.82
N ARG A 148 -6.83 -6.26 1.91
CA ARG A 148 -7.28 -5.87 0.57
C ARG A 148 -6.23 -5.07 -0.22
N ASN A 149 -4.97 -5.46 -0.11
CA ASN A 149 -3.92 -4.93 -0.99
C ASN A 149 -3.86 -5.76 -2.28
N GLY A 150 -3.26 -5.18 -3.32
CA GLY A 150 -3.31 -5.73 -4.67
C GLY A 150 -2.31 -6.87 -4.95
N SER A 151 -1.06 -6.49 -5.20
CA SER A 151 0.01 -7.35 -5.70
C SER A 151 0.77 -8.13 -4.63
N ALA A 152 1.03 -7.53 -3.47
CA ALA A 152 1.74 -8.14 -2.35
C ALA A 152 1.57 -7.27 -1.08
N ASP A 153 1.46 -7.90 0.08
CA ASP A 153 1.38 -7.18 1.36
C ASP A 153 2.75 -6.71 1.84
N LEU A 154 3.75 -7.60 1.83
CA LEU A 154 5.11 -7.28 2.25
C LEU A 154 6.13 -7.87 1.28
N GLN A 155 7.02 -7.03 0.76
CA GLN A 155 8.10 -7.44 -0.14
C GLN A 155 9.42 -6.83 0.30
N ILE A 156 10.46 -7.66 0.45
CA ILE A 156 11.82 -7.26 0.81
C ILE A 156 12.78 -7.71 -0.30
N GLY A 157 13.34 -6.74 -1.02
CA GLY A 157 14.10 -6.96 -2.24
C GLY A 157 13.31 -7.81 -3.24
N PRO A 158 13.87 -8.95 -3.70
CA PRO A 158 13.16 -9.85 -4.62
C PRO A 158 12.15 -10.78 -3.91
N SER A 159 12.13 -10.81 -2.57
CA SER A 159 11.37 -11.79 -1.80
C SER A 159 10.04 -11.23 -1.33
N VAL A 160 8.95 -11.93 -1.65
CA VAL A 160 7.63 -11.66 -1.06
C VAL A 160 7.52 -12.42 0.25
N VAL A 161 7.19 -11.71 1.32
CA VAL A 161 6.89 -12.30 2.63
C VAL A 161 5.41 -12.66 2.63
N VAL A 162 5.11 -13.92 2.94
CA VAL A 162 3.71 -14.39 3.02
C VAL A 162 3.10 -13.84 4.30
N VAL A 163 2.04 -13.06 4.15
CA VAL A 163 1.24 -12.51 5.24
C VAL A 163 -0.19 -13.06 5.09
N GLU A 164 -0.80 -13.47 6.19
CA GLU A 164 -2.21 -13.84 6.20
C GLU A 164 -3.06 -12.56 6.21
N GLU A 165 -3.92 -12.40 5.22
CA GLU A 165 -4.76 -11.22 5.08
C GLU A 165 -5.65 -11.03 6.32
N GLY A 166 -5.61 -9.84 6.91
CA GLY A 166 -6.40 -9.49 8.08
C GLY A 166 -5.83 -9.99 9.42
N ALA A 167 -4.81 -10.84 9.41
CA ALA A 167 -4.09 -11.24 10.60
C ALA A 167 -3.00 -10.21 10.98
N ALA A 168 -2.65 -10.16 12.26
CA ALA A 168 -1.51 -9.37 12.72
C ALA A 168 -0.20 -9.99 12.24
N CYS A 169 0.66 -9.18 11.64
CA CYS A 169 1.98 -9.55 11.14
C CYS A 169 3.07 -8.91 12.00
N ASP A 170 3.97 -9.76 12.51
CA ASP A 170 5.24 -9.35 13.09
C ASP A 170 6.36 -9.68 12.10
N TYR A 171 7.25 -8.71 11.86
CA TYR A 171 8.38 -8.86 10.96
C TYR A 171 9.57 -8.05 11.45
N SER A 172 10.77 -8.61 11.31
CA SER A 172 12.01 -7.86 11.52
C SER A 172 13.00 -8.28 10.45
N SER A 173 13.49 -7.31 9.67
CA SER A 173 14.62 -7.53 8.78
C SER A 173 15.85 -7.75 9.65
N ARG A 174 16.29 -9.01 9.82
CA ARG A 174 17.49 -9.32 10.60
C ARG A 174 18.68 -8.54 10.07
N THR A 175 19.43 -7.91 10.96
CA THR A 175 20.81 -7.50 10.71
C THR A 175 21.73 -8.73 10.75
N GLU A 176 21.39 -9.79 10.01
CA GLU A 176 22.31 -10.91 9.86
C GLU A 176 23.27 -10.57 8.72
N GLY A 177 24.47 -10.17 9.11
CA GLY A 177 25.62 -10.11 8.22
C GLY A 177 25.67 -11.41 7.41
N TYR A 178 25.88 -11.25 6.11
CA TYR A 178 26.16 -12.34 5.18
C TYR A 178 27.48 -13.02 5.58
N ALA A 179 27.45 -13.85 6.62
CA ALA A 179 28.55 -14.67 7.07
C ALA A 179 28.24 -16.11 6.65
N GLY A 180 28.80 -16.50 5.51
CA GLY A 180 28.73 -17.86 5.02
C GLY A 180 29.29 -18.84 6.05
N SER A 181 28.51 -19.85 6.39
CA SER A 181 29.00 -21.01 7.12
C SER A 181 28.00 -22.16 6.94
N GLY A 182 28.18 -22.89 5.86
CA GLY A 182 27.58 -24.21 5.63
C GLY A 182 28.68 -25.19 5.29
N THR A 183 29.28 -25.79 6.31
CA THR A 183 30.28 -26.86 6.20
C THR A 183 29.70 -28.06 5.46
N ALA A 184 30.24 -28.38 4.28
CA ALA A 184 30.01 -29.66 3.62
C ALA A 184 31.35 -30.36 3.32
N ARG A 185 31.52 -31.45 4.04
CA ARG A 185 32.64 -32.40 4.08
C ARG A 185 33.13 -32.81 2.68
N ARG A 186 34.44 -32.65 2.46
CA ARG A 186 35.20 -33.25 1.33
C ARG A 186 34.91 -34.75 1.22
N ARG A 187 34.45 -35.19 0.05
CA ARG A 187 34.80 -36.50 -0.51
C ARG A 187 35.03 -36.34 -2.01
N GLY A 188 36.24 -36.69 -2.44
CA GLY A 188 36.70 -36.52 -3.81
C GLY A 188 36.04 -37.48 -4.79
N GLY A 189 35.93 -37.02 -6.04
CA GLY A 189 35.57 -37.82 -7.20
C GLY A 189 35.81 -36.98 -8.45
N ARG A 190 36.95 -37.20 -9.11
CA ARG A 190 37.39 -36.48 -10.31
C ARG A 190 36.96 -37.29 -11.54
N ARG A 191 36.24 -36.67 -12.48
CA ARG A 191 36.44 -36.68 -13.96
C ARG A 191 35.14 -36.30 -14.66
N GLY A 192 35.30 -35.47 -15.70
CA GLY A 192 34.24 -34.61 -16.22
C GLY A 192 33.45 -35.18 -17.39
N ARG A 193 32.49 -34.37 -17.86
CA ARG A 193 32.00 -34.39 -19.24
C ARG A 193 31.19 -33.12 -19.59
N GLU A 194 31.54 -32.57 -20.75
CA GLU A 194 30.74 -31.80 -21.71
C GLU A 194 30.01 -30.50 -21.29
N ARG A 195 30.54 -29.37 -21.79
CA ARG A 195 29.83 -28.09 -21.93
C ARG A 195 28.83 -28.19 -23.09
N GLY A 196 27.53 -28.15 -22.79
CA GLY A 196 26.46 -27.89 -23.75
C GLY A 196 26.11 -26.38 -23.82
N PRO A 197 25.55 -25.88 -24.95
CA PRO A 197 25.39 -24.44 -25.17
C PRO A 197 24.18 -23.87 -24.40
N ARG A 198 24.44 -22.99 -23.43
CA ARG A 198 23.41 -22.21 -22.71
C ARG A 198 23.52 -20.73 -23.08
N LEU A 199 22.86 -20.28 -24.15
CA LEU A 199 22.73 -18.82 -24.40
C LEU A 199 21.44 -18.34 -25.09
N LYS A 200 20.53 -19.21 -25.55
CA LYS A 200 19.32 -18.77 -26.28
C LYS A 200 18.05 -18.65 -25.43
N ALA A 201 17.90 -19.40 -24.34
CA ALA A 201 16.67 -19.40 -23.53
C ALA A 201 16.50 -18.17 -22.60
N ARG A 202 17.58 -17.49 -22.22
CA ARG A 202 17.55 -16.35 -21.28
C ARG A 202 17.11 -15.02 -21.92
N VAL A 203 17.29 -14.86 -23.23
CA VAL A 203 16.88 -13.64 -23.95
C VAL A 203 15.38 -13.64 -24.19
N GLY A 204 14.79 -14.79 -24.51
CA GLY A 204 13.33 -14.93 -24.73
C GLY A 204 12.50 -14.61 -23.48
N LEU A 205 12.95 -15.05 -22.30
CA LEU A 205 12.21 -14.87 -21.05
C LEU A 205 12.13 -13.39 -20.59
N GLY A 206 13.20 -12.62 -20.82
CA GLY A 206 13.22 -11.18 -20.50
C GLY A 206 12.28 -10.39 -21.40
N VAL A 207 12.24 -10.71 -22.70
CA VAL A 207 11.32 -10.09 -23.66
C VAL A 207 9.86 -10.39 -23.30
N THR A 208 9.55 -11.63 -22.87
CA THR A 208 8.19 -11.98 -22.44
C THR A 208 7.75 -11.24 -21.17
N CYS A 209 8.62 -11.11 -20.16
CA CYS A 209 8.30 -10.37 -18.93
C CYS A 209 8.09 -8.87 -19.20
N GLY A 210 8.91 -8.26 -20.06
CA GLY A 210 8.74 -6.88 -20.48
C GLY A 210 7.43 -6.63 -21.26
N LEU A 211 7.04 -7.57 -22.14
CA LEU A 211 5.75 -7.48 -22.84
C LEU A 211 4.55 -7.62 -21.91
N VAL A 212 4.62 -8.53 -20.93
CA VAL A 212 3.56 -8.68 -19.91
C VAL A 212 3.42 -7.39 -19.08
N ALA A 213 4.55 -6.77 -18.70
CA ALA A 213 4.55 -5.49 -17.99
C ALA A 213 3.86 -4.39 -18.79
N ALA A 214 4.25 -4.22 -20.06
CA ALA A 214 3.72 -3.17 -20.94
C ALA A 214 2.24 -3.38 -21.29
N LEU A 215 1.83 -4.62 -21.63
CA LEU A 215 0.44 -4.94 -21.94
C LEU A 215 -0.47 -4.80 -20.72
N GLY A 216 0.00 -5.23 -19.55
CA GLY A 216 -0.74 -5.04 -18.29
C GLY A 216 -0.94 -3.56 -17.99
N ALA A 217 0.10 -2.73 -18.14
CA ALA A 217 -0.01 -1.29 -17.92
C ALA A 217 -0.96 -0.61 -18.93
N GLY A 218 -0.87 -0.97 -20.21
CA GLY A 218 -1.76 -0.44 -21.25
C GLY A 218 -3.23 -0.81 -21.01
N LEU A 219 -3.50 -2.06 -20.64
CA LEU A 219 -4.85 -2.52 -20.35
C LEU A 219 -5.40 -1.88 -19.06
N ALA A 220 -4.55 -1.64 -18.06
CA ALA A 220 -4.93 -0.91 -16.85
C ALA A 220 -5.35 0.53 -17.16
N ILE A 221 -4.62 1.24 -18.01
CA ILE A 221 -4.97 2.60 -18.45
C ILE A 221 -6.30 2.59 -19.20
N TYR A 222 -6.50 1.63 -20.11
CA TYR A 222 -7.74 1.47 -20.87
C TYR A 222 -8.95 1.26 -19.94
N GLU A 223 -8.86 0.29 -19.03
CA GLU A 223 -9.93 -0.01 -18.08
C GLU A 223 -10.15 1.14 -17.07
N HIS A 224 -9.11 1.92 -16.73
CA HIS A 224 -9.29 3.11 -15.91
C HIS A 224 -10.14 4.18 -16.62
N MET A 225 -9.84 4.50 -17.88
CA MET A 225 -10.63 5.45 -18.66
C MET A 225 -12.07 4.98 -18.83
N ARG A 226 -12.24 3.69 -19.13
CA ARG A 226 -13.56 3.07 -19.31
C ARG A 226 -14.37 3.07 -18.02
N ALA A 227 -13.75 2.85 -16.86
CA ALA A 227 -14.41 2.96 -15.58
C ALA A 227 -14.91 4.39 -15.31
N GLY A 228 -14.10 5.41 -15.63
CA GLY A 228 -14.51 6.82 -15.50
C GLY A 228 -15.78 7.15 -16.30
N GLU A 229 -15.88 6.66 -17.54
CA GLU A 229 -17.10 6.86 -18.36
C GLU A 229 -18.34 6.20 -17.74
N TYR A 230 -18.19 5.03 -17.13
CA TYR A 230 -19.32 4.35 -16.47
C TYR A 230 -19.69 4.99 -15.14
N GLU A 231 -18.72 5.58 -14.43
CA GLU A 231 -18.95 6.34 -13.21
C GLU A 231 -19.77 7.60 -13.49
N GLU A 232 -19.40 8.38 -14.51
CA GLU A 232 -20.15 9.56 -14.92
C GLU A 232 -21.60 9.23 -15.34
N LYS A 233 -21.78 8.16 -16.13
CA LYS A 233 -23.11 7.67 -16.54
C LYS A 233 -23.93 7.14 -15.36
N TYR A 234 -23.28 6.56 -14.36
CA TYR A 234 -23.91 6.11 -13.12
C TYR A 234 -24.34 7.28 -12.24
N GLU A 235 -23.50 8.31 -12.08
CA GLU A 235 -23.77 9.46 -11.20
C GLU A 235 -24.79 10.43 -11.78
N THR A 236 -24.78 10.64 -13.09
CA THR A 236 -25.76 11.51 -13.79
C THR A 236 -27.16 10.88 -13.88
N GLY A 237 -27.31 9.60 -13.50
CA GLY A 237 -28.59 8.90 -13.54
C GLY A 237 -29.18 8.79 -14.94
N MET A 238 -28.34 8.82 -15.99
CA MET A 238 -28.79 8.77 -17.38
C MET A 238 -29.47 7.42 -17.70
N GLY A 239 -30.79 7.40 -17.63
CA GLY A 239 -31.65 6.38 -18.26
C GLY A 239 -31.95 5.14 -17.42
N SER A 240 -32.78 4.24 -17.99
CA SER A 240 -33.28 3.00 -17.37
C SER A 240 -32.21 1.95 -17.05
N ASN A 241 -30.94 2.18 -17.39
CA ASN A 241 -29.83 1.22 -17.30
C ASN A 241 -28.80 1.51 -16.20
N VAL A 242 -29.13 2.32 -15.18
CA VAL A 242 -28.20 2.63 -14.06
C VAL A 242 -27.60 1.37 -13.42
N ALA A 243 -28.37 0.29 -13.29
CA ALA A 243 -27.90 -0.99 -12.75
C ALA A 243 -26.83 -1.65 -13.65
N GLU A 244 -26.97 -1.51 -14.96
CA GLU A 244 -26.01 -2.00 -15.95
C GLU A 244 -24.71 -1.19 -15.90
N TYR A 245 -24.79 0.15 -15.85
CA TYR A 245 -23.59 0.99 -15.71
C TYR A 245 -22.83 0.70 -14.42
N LYS A 246 -23.55 0.47 -13.31
CA LYS A 246 -22.93 0.04 -12.05
C LYS A 246 -22.23 -1.32 -12.19
N ARG A 247 -22.75 -2.25 -13.00
CA ARG A 247 -22.11 -3.54 -13.28
C ARG A 247 -20.87 -3.36 -14.14
N LEU A 248 -20.97 -2.56 -15.21
CA LEU A 248 -19.87 -2.28 -16.13
C LEU A 248 -18.72 -1.52 -15.46
N TYR A 249 -19.03 -0.54 -14.61
CA TYR A 249 -18.06 0.13 -13.74
C TYR A 249 -17.29 -0.90 -12.90
N ARG A 250 -18.00 -1.77 -12.17
CA ARG A 250 -17.34 -2.80 -11.35
C ARG A 250 -16.49 -3.78 -12.16
N GLN A 251 -16.97 -4.20 -13.33
CA GLN A 251 -16.20 -5.06 -14.23
C GLN A 251 -14.93 -4.38 -14.72
N SER A 252 -15.03 -3.10 -15.07
CA SER A 252 -13.90 -2.31 -15.56
C SER A 252 -12.86 -2.07 -14.46
N ILE A 253 -13.29 -1.77 -13.22
CA ILE A 253 -12.35 -1.68 -12.10
C ILE A 253 -11.70 -3.04 -11.80
N ALA A 254 -12.45 -4.14 -11.84
CA ALA A 254 -11.88 -5.47 -11.68
C ALA A 254 -10.86 -5.79 -12.78
N GLY A 255 -11.17 -5.46 -14.04
CA GLY A 255 -10.27 -5.60 -15.19
C GLY A 255 -9.00 -4.75 -15.05
N ARG A 256 -9.14 -3.50 -14.60
CA ARG A 256 -8.02 -2.61 -14.27
C ARG A 256 -7.10 -3.24 -13.24
N ASN A 257 -7.66 -3.73 -12.13
CA ASN A 257 -6.89 -4.31 -11.03
C ASN A 257 -6.13 -5.58 -11.46
N ILE A 258 -6.76 -6.44 -12.26
CA ILE A 258 -6.09 -7.62 -12.87
C ILE A 258 -4.94 -7.18 -13.78
N SER A 259 -5.15 -6.12 -14.56
CA SER A 259 -4.16 -5.60 -15.51
C SER A 259 -2.94 -4.98 -14.80
N ILE A 260 -3.17 -4.25 -13.71
CA ILE A 260 -2.09 -3.70 -12.86
C ILE A 260 -1.32 -4.84 -12.18
N ALA A 261 -2.01 -5.87 -11.68
CA ALA A 261 -1.35 -7.05 -11.09
C ALA A 261 -0.45 -7.76 -12.14
N ALA A 262 -0.96 -7.93 -13.36
CA ALA A 262 -0.18 -8.49 -14.47
C ALA A 262 1.04 -7.61 -14.81
N ALA A 263 0.86 -6.28 -14.82
CA ALA A 263 1.94 -5.34 -15.07
C ALA A 263 3.06 -5.46 -14.02
N ALA A 264 2.68 -5.49 -12.75
CA ALA A 264 3.61 -5.64 -11.62
C ALA A 264 4.35 -6.98 -11.66
N ALA A 265 3.66 -8.09 -11.93
CA ALA A 265 4.28 -9.40 -12.08
C ALA A 265 5.28 -9.45 -13.24
N GLY A 266 4.95 -8.83 -14.38
CA GLY A 266 5.86 -8.69 -15.52
C GLY A 266 7.11 -7.90 -15.17
N ALA A 267 6.97 -6.78 -14.45
CA ALA A 267 8.08 -5.94 -14.01
C ALA A 267 9.02 -6.68 -13.03
N VAL A 268 8.47 -7.38 -12.04
CA VAL A 268 9.25 -8.21 -11.11
C VAL A 268 10.01 -9.30 -11.86
N GLY A 269 9.36 -9.99 -12.80
CA GLY A 269 10.02 -11.00 -13.63
C GLY A 269 11.18 -10.43 -14.46
N LEU A 270 11.02 -9.24 -15.02
CA LEU A 270 12.08 -8.55 -15.76
C LEU A 270 13.27 -8.19 -14.84
N SER A 271 12.99 -7.67 -13.65
CA SER A 271 14.02 -7.32 -12.65
C SER A 271 14.85 -8.53 -12.21
N VAL A 272 14.21 -9.67 -11.96
CA VAL A 272 14.91 -10.94 -11.61
C VAL A 272 15.83 -11.38 -12.75
N ILE A 273 15.42 -11.23 -14.01
CA ILE A 273 16.23 -11.63 -15.17
C ILE A 273 17.43 -10.69 -15.36
N ILE A 274 17.27 -9.39 -15.10
CA ILE A 274 18.36 -8.42 -15.18
C ILE A 274 19.41 -8.67 -14.10
N ILE A 275 18.99 -9.04 -12.88
CA ILE A 275 19.90 -9.33 -11.75
C ILE A 275 20.67 -10.64 -11.93
N LEU A 276 20.12 -11.61 -12.69
CA LEU A 276 20.76 -12.89 -12.99
C LEU A 276 21.72 -12.87 -14.21
N ARG A 277 21.95 -11.69 -14.81
CA ARG A 277 22.95 -11.45 -15.88
C ARG A 277 24.29 -11.08 -15.28
#